data_AF-A0A329S5R7-F1
#
_entry.id   AF-A0A329S5R7-F1
#
_cell.length_a   1.000
_cell.length_b   1.000
_cell.length_c   1.000
_cell.angle_alpha   90.00
_cell.angle_beta   90.00
_cell.angle_gamma   90.00
#
_symmetry.space_group_name_H-M   'P 1'
#
loop_
_entity.id
_entity.type
_entity.pdbx_description
1 polymer ?
#
loop_
_entity_poly.entity_id
_entity_poly.type
_entity_poly.pdbx_seq_one_letter_code
_entity_poly.pdbx_strand_id
1 'polypeptide(L)'
;MRRRKKEGIAQRARSATFYQSVSTEEMKAIKTAMQTEFRGSGHWYRCVNGHSYSIVECGMAMEQNRCPECGAPVGGANHSFVKGNVHDVRVDSL
;
A
#
# COMPACT_ATOMS: atom_id res chain seq x y z
N MET A 1 -3.78 -20.62 -27.02
CA MET A 1 -3.30 -19.34 -26.41
C MET A 1 -4.38 -18.29 -26.10
N ARG A 2 -5.51 -18.21 -26.83
CA ARG A 2 -6.54 -17.16 -26.61
C ARG A 2 -7.43 -17.31 -25.36
N ARG A 3 -7.49 -18.49 -24.72
CA ARG A 3 -8.32 -18.74 -23.51
C ARG A 3 -7.75 -18.10 -22.24
N ARG A 4 -6.45 -18.26 -21.96
CA ARG A 4 -5.77 -17.69 -20.77
C ARG A 4 -5.89 -16.16 -20.68
N LYS A 5 -5.84 -15.46 -21.82
CA LYS A 5 -5.95 -13.99 -21.87
C LYS A 5 -7.35 -13.49 -21.52
N LYS A 6 -8.39 -14.25 -21.91
CA LYS A 6 -9.80 -13.94 -21.57
C LYS A 6 -10.12 -14.22 -20.10
N GLU A 7 -9.54 -15.28 -19.54
CA GLU A 7 -9.68 -15.64 -18.12
C GLU A 7 -9.10 -14.54 -17.20
N GLY A 8 -7.93 -13.98 -17.54
CA GLY A 8 -7.32 -12.89 -16.76
C GLY A 8 -8.15 -11.59 -16.77
N ILE A 9 -8.82 -11.26 -17.88
CA ILE A 9 -9.70 -10.09 -17.97
C ILE A 9 -10.97 -10.31 -17.12
N ALA A 10 -11.57 -11.50 -17.21
CA ALA A 10 -12.76 -11.83 -16.44
C ALA A 10 -12.51 -11.87 -14.92
N GLN A 11 -11.32 -12.30 -14.48
CA GLN A 11 -10.97 -12.33 -13.06
C GLN A 11 -10.77 -10.92 -12.48
N ARG A 12 -10.14 -10.00 -13.22
CA ARG A 12 -9.99 -8.58 -12.82
C ARG A 12 -11.33 -7.84 -12.80
N ALA A 13 -12.23 -8.16 -13.74
CA ALA A 13 -13.58 -7.62 -13.74
C ALA A 13 -14.41 -8.08 -12.53
N ARG A 14 -14.16 -9.29 -12.02
CA ARG A 14 -14.85 -9.83 -10.83
C ARG A 14 -14.29 -9.29 -9.51
N SER A 15 -13.00 -9.01 -9.42
CA SER A 15 -12.40 -8.41 -8.21
C SER A 15 -12.58 -6.89 -8.14
N ALA A 16 -12.97 -6.24 -9.25
CA ALA A 16 -12.98 -4.78 -9.42
C ALA A 16 -11.63 -4.09 -9.13
N THR A 17 -10.55 -4.86 -8.93
CA THR A 17 -9.21 -4.35 -8.62
C THR A 17 -8.32 -4.51 -9.85
N PHE A 18 -7.88 -3.39 -10.42
CA PHE A 18 -7.04 -3.37 -11.61
C PHE A 18 -5.67 -2.75 -11.27
N TYR A 19 -4.64 -3.58 -11.14
CA TYR A 19 -3.25 -3.09 -11.02
C TYR A 19 -2.68 -2.73 -12.38
N GLN A 20 -2.04 -1.57 -12.46
CA GLN A 20 -1.18 -1.16 -13.56
C GLN A 20 0.18 -0.75 -12.98
N SER A 21 1.22 -0.83 -13.79
CA SER A 21 2.52 -0.30 -13.42
C SER A 21 2.44 1.23 -13.38
N VAL A 22 2.81 1.82 -12.25
CA VAL A 22 2.84 3.28 -12.05
C VAL A 22 4.27 3.77 -12.24
N SER A 23 4.47 4.86 -12.98
CA SER A 23 5.78 5.49 -13.16
C SER A 23 6.29 6.11 -11.86
N THR A 24 7.58 6.41 -11.80
CA THR A 24 8.15 7.15 -10.68
C THR A 24 7.60 8.56 -10.57
N GLU A 25 7.32 9.25 -11.69
CA GLU A 25 6.70 10.58 -11.64
C GLU A 25 5.27 10.52 -11.11
N GLU A 26 4.49 9.53 -11.54
CA GLU A 26 3.11 9.33 -11.07
C GLU A 26 3.09 8.99 -9.57
N MET A 27 3.97 8.11 -9.11
CA MET A 27 4.08 7.81 -7.67
C MET A 27 4.49 9.04 -6.86
N LYS A 28 5.39 9.87 -7.39
CA LYS A 28 5.79 11.12 -6.76
C LYS A 28 4.62 12.10 -6.68
N ALA A 29 3.83 12.24 -7.74
CA ALA A 29 2.65 13.09 -7.76
C ALA A 29 1.62 12.65 -6.69
N ILE A 30 1.38 11.34 -6.55
CA ILE A 30 0.53 10.77 -5.51
C ILE A 30 1.07 11.11 -4.12
N LYS A 31 2.37 10.87 -3.88
CA LYS A 31 3.01 11.17 -2.60
C LYS A 31 2.87 12.64 -2.24
N THR A 32 3.16 13.55 -3.17
CA THR A 32 3.05 15.00 -2.94
C THR A 32 1.61 15.40 -2.60
N ALA A 33 0.62 14.91 -3.36
CA ALA A 33 -0.80 15.20 -3.09
C ALA A 33 -1.28 14.60 -1.76
N MET A 34 -0.68 13.52 -1.30
CA MET A 34 -1.00 12.90 -0.01
C MET A 34 -0.32 13.62 1.17
N GLN A 35 0.92 14.09 0.99
CA GLN A 35 1.66 14.82 2.02
C GLN A 35 0.97 16.13 2.43
N THR A 36 0.27 16.81 1.50
CA THR A 36 -0.50 18.02 1.83
C THR A 36 -1.63 17.74 2.82
N GLU A 37 -2.25 16.56 2.73
CA GLU A 37 -3.36 16.18 3.60
C GLU A 37 -2.88 15.72 4.99
N PHE A 38 -1.69 15.10 5.08
CA PHE A 38 -1.21 14.45 6.29
C PHE A 38 -0.33 15.33 7.19
N ARG A 39 -0.27 16.64 6.96
CA ARG A 39 0.54 17.61 7.74
C ARG A 39 2.01 17.15 7.96
N GLY A 40 2.55 16.34 7.06
CA GLY A 40 3.95 15.90 7.06
C GLY A 40 4.33 14.72 7.95
N SER A 41 3.42 14.09 8.71
CA SER A 41 3.74 12.95 9.61
C SER A 41 3.50 11.58 8.99
N GLY A 42 3.04 11.53 7.73
CA GLY A 42 2.72 10.29 7.05
C GLY A 42 3.94 9.52 6.54
N HIS A 43 4.15 8.31 7.07
CA HIS A 43 5.16 7.37 6.57
C HIS A 43 4.52 6.21 5.80
N TRP A 44 5.28 5.68 4.85
CA TRP A 44 4.86 4.55 4.03
C TRP A 44 5.44 3.24 4.55
N TYR A 45 4.61 2.21 4.60
CA TYR A 45 4.93 0.88 5.06
C TYR A 45 4.44 -0.16 4.07
N ARG A 46 4.89 -1.39 4.25
CA ARG A 46 4.57 -2.50 3.37
C ARG A 46 4.21 -3.71 4.19
N CYS A 47 3.11 -4.36 3.82
CA CYS A 47 2.68 -5.60 4.46
C CYS A 47 3.63 -6.76 4.10
N VAL A 48 3.49 -7.90 4.79
CA VAL A 48 4.31 -9.10 4.55
C VAL A 48 4.26 -9.61 3.10
N ASN A 49 3.19 -9.30 2.37
CA ASN A 49 3.02 -9.68 0.96
C ASN A 49 3.47 -8.60 -0.04
N GLY A 50 3.98 -7.47 0.43
CA GLY A 50 4.56 -6.45 -0.45
C GLY A 50 3.66 -5.27 -0.81
N HIS A 51 2.44 -5.18 -0.30
CA HIS A 51 1.52 -4.07 -0.60
C HIS A 51 1.80 -2.84 0.27
N SER A 52 1.93 -1.68 -0.36
CA SER A 52 2.22 -0.40 0.30
C SER A 52 0.98 0.18 0.98
N TYR A 53 1.13 0.72 2.18
CA TYR A 53 0.11 1.43 2.93
C TYR A 53 0.75 2.58 3.71
N SER A 54 0.00 3.64 4.05
CA SER A 54 0.52 4.76 4.83
C SER A 54 -0.05 4.80 6.24
N ILE A 55 0.72 5.32 7.19
CA ILE A 55 0.28 5.67 8.55
C ILE A 55 0.50 7.16 8.72
N VAL A 56 -0.57 7.92 8.98
CA VAL A 56 -0.58 9.38 8.78
C VAL A 56 -0.61 10.22 10.06
N GLU A 57 -1.17 9.67 11.14
CA GLU A 57 -1.34 10.40 12.40
C GLU A 57 -0.01 10.61 13.14
N CYS A 58 0.43 9.61 13.92
CA CYS A 58 1.71 9.65 14.61
C CYS A 58 2.89 9.14 13.78
N GLY A 59 2.62 8.71 12.54
CA GLY A 59 3.61 8.11 11.65
C GLY A 59 4.03 6.68 12.02
N MET A 60 3.49 6.07 13.08
CA MET A 60 3.87 4.74 13.56
C MET A 60 2.67 3.84 13.91
N ALA A 61 2.92 2.52 13.99
CA ALA A 61 1.89 1.52 14.28
C ALA A 61 1.25 1.67 15.67
N MET A 62 0.08 2.29 15.72
CA MET A 62 -0.75 2.42 16.93
C MET A 62 -2.05 1.60 16.87
N GLU A 63 -2.48 1.24 15.66
CA GLU A 63 -3.65 0.40 15.43
C GLU A 63 -3.32 -0.74 14.45
N GLN A 64 -3.92 -1.91 14.69
CA GLN A 64 -3.81 -3.07 13.82
C GLN A 64 -5.02 -3.16 12.90
N ASN A 65 -4.78 -3.29 11.60
CA ASN A 65 -5.84 -3.50 10.61
C ASN A 65 -5.45 -4.63 9.64
N ARG A 66 -6.23 -4.85 8.58
CA ARG A 66 -5.96 -5.81 7.52
C ARG A 66 -5.63 -5.09 6.22
N CYS A 67 -4.65 -5.63 5.49
CA CYS A 67 -4.33 -5.19 4.14
C CYS A 67 -5.58 -5.37 3.25
N PRO A 68 -6.04 -4.33 2.53
CA PRO A 68 -7.23 -4.41 1.70
C PRO A 68 -7.06 -5.34 0.49
N GLU A 69 -5.82 -5.67 0.12
CA GLU A 69 -5.52 -6.49 -1.06
C GLU A 69 -5.40 -7.98 -0.72
N CYS A 70 -4.68 -8.32 0.37
CA CYS A 70 -4.37 -9.71 0.71
C CYS A 70 -4.87 -10.16 2.09
N GLY A 71 -5.49 -9.26 2.86
CA GLY A 71 -6.02 -9.56 4.19
C GLY A 71 -4.97 -9.82 5.28
N ALA A 72 -3.67 -9.72 4.95
CA ALA A 72 -2.59 -9.86 5.91
C ALA A 72 -2.65 -8.76 6.99
N PRO A 73 -2.22 -9.04 8.23
CA PRO A 73 -2.20 -8.03 9.28
C PRO A 73 -1.24 -6.89 8.92
N VAL A 74 -1.70 -5.65 9.12
CA VAL A 74 -0.93 -4.42 8.93
C VAL A 74 -1.00 -3.52 10.16
N GLY A 75 -0.06 -2.58 10.28
CA GLY A 75 0.03 -1.70 11.44
C GLY A 75 0.59 -2.41 12.66
N GLY A 76 -0.06 -2.25 13.82
CA GLY A 76 0.37 -2.84 15.09
C GLY A 76 -0.08 -2.03 16.30
N ALA A 77 0.64 -2.09 17.41
CA ALA A 77 0.25 -1.40 18.65
C ALA A 77 1.48 -0.89 19.40
N ASN A 78 1.33 0.22 20.12
CA ASN A 78 2.39 0.82 20.93
C ASN A 78 3.68 1.11 20.12
N HIS A 79 3.53 1.63 18.90
CA HIS A 79 4.61 1.83 17.93
C HIS A 79 5.35 0.55 17.50
N SER A 80 4.83 -0.63 17.84
CA SER A 80 5.36 -1.91 17.41
C SER A 80 4.56 -2.46 16.24
N PHE A 81 5.26 -2.76 15.15
CA PHE A 81 4.63 -3.33 13.96
C PHE A 81 4.35 -4.81 14.11
N VAL A 82 3.28 -5.27 13.49
CA VAL A 82 3.02 -6.69 13.31
C VAL A 82 4.15 -7.33 12.49
N LYS A 83 4.51 -8.58 12.83
CA LYS A 83 5.65 -9.26 12.22
C LYS A 83 5.58 -9.26 10.70
N GLY A 84 6.68 -8.86 10.06
CA GLY A 84 6.80 -8.85 8.59
C GLY A 84 6.32 -7.57 7.92
N ASN A 85 5.78 -6.60 8.66
CA ASN A 85 5.56 -5.25 8.14
C ASN A 85 6.88 -4.47 8.18
N VAL A 86 7.19 -3.76 7.11
CA VAL A 86 8.46 -3.02 6.95
C VAL A 86 8.20 -1.63 6.41
N HIS A 87 9.10 -0.69 6.68
CA HIS A 87 9.05 0.65 6.09
C HIS A 87 9.24 0.58 4.56
N ASP A 88 8.38 1.23 3.80
CA ASP A 88 8.47 1.30 2.32
C ASP A 88 9.31 2.51 1.90
N VAL A 89 10.62 2.36 2.08
CA VAL A 89 11.63 3.39 1.77
C VAL A 89 11.49 3.91 0.34
N ARG A 90 11.04 3.06 -0.59
CA ARG A 90 10.89 3.42 -2.01
C ARG A 90 9.84 4.52 -2.18
N VAL A 91 8.68 4.42 -1.52
CA VAL A 91 7.63 5.46 -1.64
C VAL A 91 7.97 6.66 -0.75
N ASP A 92 8.53 6.39 0.42
CA ASP A 92 8.90 7.43 1.38
C ASP A 92 10.00 8.37 0.84
N SER A 93 10.89 7.87 -0.03
CA SER A 93 12.03 8.62 -0.58
C SER A 93 11.78 9.33 -1.93
N LEU A 94 10.56 9.28 -2.50
CA LEU A 94 10.21 9.97 -3.76
C LEU A 94 9.98 11.47 -3.59
#